data_AF-A0A1F2TRK7-F1
#
_entry.id   AF-A0A1F2TRK7-F1
#
_cell.length_a   1.000
_cell.length_b   1.000
_cell.length_c   1.000
_cell.angle_alpha   90.00
_cell.angle_beta   90.00
_cell.angle_gamma   90.00
#
_symmetry.space_group_name_H-M   'P 1'
#
loop_
_entity.id
_entity.type
_entity.pdbx_description
1 polymer ?
#
loop_
_entity_poly.entity_id
_entity_poly.type
_entity_poly.pdbx_seq_one_letter_code
_entity_poly.pdbx_strand_id
1 'polypeptide(L)'
;MIRTLLLTVGLVAMSNAVIGARDWQNGTWTEVTVTRPRVVIGLQTRRPSTGPQEPRMTEIRTYIIDSHSLRLELKEPTPPQRLSVEAIVGERVVFALEKNTVYVQQSDGTEHRLRVTKKHEKKPPR
;
A
#
# COMPACT_ATOMS: atom_id res chain seq x y z
N MET A 1 18.94 23.38 51.36
CA MET A 1 18.63 21.95 51.14
C MET A 1 17.86 21.84 49.83
N ILE A 2 18.53 21.45 48.75
CA ILE A 2 18.00 21.42 47.38
C ILE A 2 17.37 20.03 47.16
N ARG A 3 16.05 19.98 46.93
CA ARG A 3 15.31 18.74 46.59
C ARG A 3 15.25 18.63 45.07
N THR A 4 16.05 17.72 44.51
CA THR A 4 16.07 17.40 43.09
C THR A 4 14.76 16.75 42.67
N LEU A 5 14.06 17.38 41.72
CA LEU A 5 12.82 16.91 41.10
C LEU A 5 13.17 15.90 40.00
N LEU A 6 12.89 14.61 40.21
CA LEU A 6 13.02 13.57 39.18
C LEU A 6 11.72 13.50 38.38
N LEU A 7 11.76 14.00 37.14
CA LEU A 7 10.66 13.97 36.19
C LEU A 7 10.71 12.63 35.43
N THR A 8 9.97 11.62 35.91
CA THR A 8 9.85 10.33 35.22
C THR A 8 8.80 10.44 34.13
N VAL A 9 9.23 10.66 32.89
CA VAL A 9 8.37 10.58 31.70
C VAL A 9 8.05 9.10 31.46
N GLY A 10 6.87 8.67 31.91
CA GLY A 10 6.34 7.32 31.70
C GLY A 10 5.94 7.12 30.25
N LEU A 11 6.68 6.27 29.55
CA LEU A 11 6.41 5.81 28.19
C LEU A 11 5.10 5.01 28.16
N VAL A 12 4.07 5.56 27.53
CA VAL A 12 2.78 4.88 27.30
C VAL A 12 2.98 3.82 26.21
N ALA A 13 3.14 2.56 26.61
CA ALA A 13 3.06 1.41 25.70
C ALA A 13 1.59 1.05 25.50
N MET A 14 0.98 1.50 24.39
CA MET A 14 -0.33 1.03 23.96
C MET A 14 -0.17 -0.34 23.28
N SER A 15 -0.45 -1.41 24.01
CA SER A 15 -0.54 -2.78 23.48
C SER A 15 -1.99 -3.09 23.09
N ASN A 16 -2.38 -2.81 21.85
CA ASN A 16 -3.74 -3.14 21.37
C ASN A 16 -3.83 -4.62 20.92
N ALA A 17 -5.00 -5.21 21.20
CA ALA A 17 -5.29 -6.63 21.25
C ALA A 17 -5.18 -7.42 19.93
N VAL A 18 -4.89 -8.72 20.08
CA VAL A 18 -4.77 -9.72 19.02
C VAL A 18 -6.15 -10.21 18.60
N ILE A 19 -6.60 -9.81 17.42
CA ILE A 19 -7.62 -10.51 16.62
C ILE A 19 -6.96 -10.78 15.28
N GLY A 20 -6.50 -12.01 15.03
CA GLY A 20 -5.79 -12.38 13.79
C GLY A 20 -4.67 -11.39 13.43
N ALA A 21 -3.85 -11.02 14.43
CA ALA A 21 -2.97 -9.86 14.35
C ALA A 21 -1.97 -10.02 13.21
N ARG A 22 -2.15 -9.21 12.16
CA ARG A 22 -1.11 -8.99 11.16
C ARG A 22 0.02 -8.23 11.81
N ASP A 23 1.24 -8.51 11.36
CA ASP A 23 2.42 -7.74 11.78
C ASP A 23 2.39 -6.38 11.07
N TRP A 24 1.72 -5.42 11.69
CA TRP A 24 1.59 -4.06 11.20
C TRP A 24 2.89 -3.29 11.40
N GLN A 25 3.37 -2.69 10.33
CA GLN A 25 4.62 -1.96 10.26
C GLN A 25 4.38 -0.56 9.69
N ASN A 26 5.33 0.34 9.97
CA ASN A 26 5.32 1.68 9.41
C ASN A 26 6.28 1.76 8.22
N GLY A 27 5.86 2.46 7.18
CA GLY A 27 6.68 2.80 6.03
C GLY A 27 6.38 4.21 5.54
N THR A 28 6.98 4.56 4.41
CA THR A 28 6.74 5.83 3.70
C THR A 28 6.42 5.54 2.25
N TRP A 29 5.44 6.22 1.69
CA TRP A 29 5.24 6.22 0.25
C TRP A 29 6.39 6.96 -0.43
N THR A 30 7.14 6.30 -1.29
CA THR A 30 8.29 6.92 -1.98
C THR A 30 8.05 7.16 -3.45
N GLU A 31 7.10 6.43 -4.06
CA GLU A 31 6.77 6.58 -5.47
C GLU A 31 5.33 6.10 -5.74
N VAL A 32 4.65 6.80 -6.64
CA VAL A 32 3.36 6.38 -7.19
C VAL A 32 3.40 6.59 -8.71
N THR A 33 3.32 5.50 -9.46
CA THR A 33 3.34 5.51 -10.92
C THR A 33 2.02 5.00 -11.49
N VAL A 34 1.42 5.78 -12.36
CA VAL A 34 0.13 5.48 -13.00
C VAL A 34 0.35 5.18 -14.48
N THR A 35 0.04 3.95 -14.90
CA THR A 35 0.15 3.53 -16.30
C THR A 35 -1.23 3.23 -16.87
N ARG A 36 -1.57 3.89 -17.99
CA ARG A 36 -2.76 3.56 -18.78
C ARG A 36 -2.35 2.66 -19.93
N PRO A 37 -2.72 1.37 -19.94
CA PRO A 37 -2.40 0.50 -21.07
C PRO A 37 -3.06 1.06 -22.33
N ARG A 38 -2.26 1.31 -23.37
CA ARG A 38 -2.78 1.69 -24.69
C ARG A 38 -3.56 0.51 -25.24
N VAL A 39 -4.88 0.67 -25.39
CA VAL A 39 -5.70 -0.30 -26.12
C VAL A 39 -5.25 -0.28 -27.58
N VAL A 40 -4.56 -1.34 -28.02
CA VAL A 40 -4.35 -1.57 -29.45
C VAL A 40 -5.69 -2.02 -30.00
N ILE A 41 -6.40 -1.11 -30.67
CA ILE A 41 -7.60 -1.43 -31.44
C ILE A 41 -7.13 -2.22 -32.67
N GLY A 42 -6.86 -3.51 -32.48
CA GLY A 42 -6.80 -4.46 -33.59
C GLY A 42 -8.23 -4.70 -34.06
N LEU A 43 -8.51 -4.50 -35.35
CA LEU A 43 -9.78 -4.89 -35.97
C LEU A 43 -9.99 -6.40 -35.76
N GLN A 44 -10.64 -6.77 -34.65
CA GLN A 44 -11.26 -8.07 -34.53
C GLN A 44 -12.70 -7.92 -35.00
N THR A 45 -12.98 -8.50 -36.16
CA THR A 45 -14.32 -8.78 -36.69
C THR A 45 -15.04 -9.72 -35.72
N ARG A 46 -15.58 -9.18 -34.63
CA ARG A 46 -16.57 -9.86 -33.78
C ARG A 46 -17.87 -9.08 -33.80
N ARG A 47 -18.94 -9.86 -33.98
CA ARG A 47 -20.34 -9.47 -34.22
C ARG A 47 -20.80 -8.30 -33.36
N PRO A 48 -21.70 -7.45 -33.86
CA PRO A 48 -22.17 -6.26 -33.13
C PRO A 48 -22.91 -6.71 -31.86
N SER A 49 -22.30 -6.48 -30.69
CA SER A 49 -23.06 -6.47 -29.43
C SER A 49 -23.76 -5.12 -29.34
N THR A 50 -25.07 -5.15 -29.22
CA THR A 50 -25.94 -3.98 -29.17
C THR A 50 -25.72 -3.21 -27.87
N GLY A 51 -24.87 -2.17 -27.92
CA GLY A 51 -24.66 -1.21 -26.83
C GLY A 51 -23.22 -0.65 -26.80
N PRO A 52 -23.02 0.65 -26.51
CA PRO A 52 -21.68 1.19 -26.32
C PRO A 52 -21.11 0.65 -25.01
N GLN A 53 -20.37 -0.46 -25.10
CA GLN A 53 -19.55 -0.93 -23.99
C GLN A 53 -18.19 -0.23 -24.12
N GLU A 54 -18.07 0.96 -23.52
CA GLU A 54 -16.78 1.63 -23.43
C GLU A 54 -15.77 0.66 -22.81
N PRO A 55 -14.61 0.41 -23.45
CA PRO A 55 -13.56 -0.36 -22.80
C PRO A 55 -13.17 0.40 -21.54
N ARG A 56 -13.53 -0.14 -20.36
CA ARG A 56 -13.05 0.39 -19.09
C ARG A 56 -11.54 0.27 -19.10
N MET A 57 -10.87 1.37 -19.41
CA MET A 57 -9.42 1.44 -19.44
C MET A 57 -8.93 1.26 -18.00
N THR A 58 -8.46 0.06 -17.68
CA THR A 58 -7.98 -0.26 -16.33
C THR A 58 -6.65 0.46 -16.11
N GLU A 59 -6.70 1.56 -15.36
CA GLU A 59 -5.51 2.24 -14.88
C GLU A 59 -4.70 1.28 -13.99
N ILE A 60 -3.44 1.05 -14.32
CA ILE A 60 -2.53 0.23 -13.53
C ILE A 60 -1.70 1.16 -12.66
N ARG A 61 -1.97 1.13 -11.36
CA ARG A 61 -1.18 1.88 -10.37
C ARG A 61 -0.10 1.00 -9.77
N THR A 62 1.10 1.54 -9.70
CA THR A 62 2.28 0.95 -9.06
C THR A 62 2.71 1.86 -7.93
N TYR A 63 2.93 1.30 -6.74
CA TYR A 63 3.27 2.06 -5.54
C TYR A 63 4.58 1.53 -4.96
N ILE A 64 5.37 2.40 -4.33
CA ILE A 64 6.55 1.97 -3.57
C ILE A 64 6.40 2.38 -2.11
N ILE A 65 6.44 1.37 -1.22
CA ILE A 65 6.60 1.57 0.22
C ILE A 65 8.06 1.33 0.57
N ASP A 66 8.64 2.28 1.31
CA ASP A 66 9.96 2.15 1.88
C ASP A 66 9.88 2.14 3.42
N SER A 67 10.46 1.13 4.04
CA SER A 67 10.56 0.99 5.50
C SER A 67 12.02 0.85 5.92
N HIS A 68 12.25 0.67 7.23
CA HIS A 68 13.60 0.47 7.74
C HIS A 68 14.26 -0.80 7.17
N SER A 69 13.49 -1.88 7.00
CA SER A 69 14.00 -3.20 6.61
C SER A 69 13.59 -3.63 5.21
N LEU A 70 12.62 -2.96 4.56
CA LEU A 70 12.04 -3.39 3.29
C LEU A 70 11.87 -2.22 2.33
N ARG A 71 12.03 -2.50 1.04
CA ARG A 71 11.46 -1.71 -0.06
C ARG A 71 10.55 -2.59 -0.89
N LEU A 72 9.29 -2.21 -1.00
CA LEU A 72 8.24 -3.00 -1.65
C LEU A 72 7.69 -2.24 -2.85
N GLU A 73 7.71 -2.86 -4.03
CA GLU A 73 6.96 -2.41 -5.21
C GLU A 73 5.63 -3.16 -5.25
N LEU A 74 4.55 -2.43 -5.38
CA LEU A 74 3.18 -2.91 -5.20
C LEU A 74 2.32 -2.54 -6.41
N LYS A 75 1.34 -3.38 -6.74
CA LYS A 75 0.32 -3.07 -7.74
C LYS A 75 -1.09 -3.37 -7.24
N GLU A 76 -2.06 -2.70 -7.82
CA GLU A 76 -3.46 -3.07 -7.59
C GLU A 76 -3.74 -4.49 -8.11
N PRO A 77 -4.57 -5.28 -7.39
CA PRO A 77 -5.05 -6.55 -7.90
C PRO A 77 -5.88 -6.33 -9.17
N THR A 78 -6.00 -7.36 -10.02
CA THR A 78 -6.89 -7.35 -11.19
C THR A 78 -8.01 -8.36 -10.97
N PRO A 79 -9.29 -7.95 -10.98
CA PRO A 79 -9.78 -6.58 -11.16
C PRO A 79 -9.45 -5.67 -9.96
N PRO A 80 -9.33 -4.34 -10.18
CA PRO A 80 -9.03 -3.40 -9.11
C PRO A 80 -10.18 -3.34 -8.09
N GLN A 81 -9.84 -2.92 -6.86
CA GLN A 81 -10.84 -2.61 -5.85
C GLN A 81 -11.68 -1.39 -6.29
N ARG A 82 -12.88 -1.23 -5.72
CA ARG A 82 -13.79 -0.12 -6.08
C ARG A 82 -13.12 1.26 -5.93
N LEU A 83 -12.18 1.39 -5.00
CA LEU A 83 -11.40 2.60 -4.75
C LEU A 83 -9.92 2.21 -4.73
N SER A 84 -9.12 3.00 -5.44
CA SER A 84 -7.66 2.93 -5.38
C SER A 84 -7.15 3.44 -4.04
N VAL A 85 -5.96 3.00 -3.66
CA VAL A 85 -5.27 3.53 -2.48
C VAL A 85 -4.94 5.00 -2.70
N GLU A 86 -5.28 5.82 -1.73
CA GLU A 86 -4.77 7.17 -1.55
C GLU A 86 -3.34 7.07 -1.01
N ALA A 87 -2.37 7.34 -1.88
CA ALA A 87 -0.96 7.31 -1.58
C ALA A 87 -0.34 8.66 -1.94
N ILE A 88 0.14 9.37 -0.92
CA ILE A 88 0.82 10.66 -1.07
C ILE A 88 2.31 10.44 -0.84
N VAL A 89 3.14 10.75 -1.84
CA VAL A 89 4.60 10.57 -1.72
C VAL A 89 5.15 11.43 -0.58
N GLY A 90 5.98 10.83 0.27
CA GLY A 90 6.52 11.43 1.49
C GLY A 90 5.68 11.14 2.75
N GLU A 91 4.42 10.73 2.60
CA GLU A 91 3.55 10.45 3.74
C GLU A 91 3.80 9.07 4.35
N ARG A 92 3.52 8.98 5.65
CA ARG A 92 3.58 7.72 6.39
C ARG A 92 2.47 6.79 5.93
N VAL A 93 2.79 5.50 5.86
CA VAL A 93 1.83 4.43 5.62
C VAL A 93 1.95 3.35 6.69
N VAL A 94 0.81 2.85 7.16
CA VAL A 94 0.72 1.66 8.01
C VAL A 94 0.35 0.48 7.12
N PHE A 95 1.16 -0.57 7.15
CA PHE A 95 0.97 -1.72 6.28
C PHE A 95 1.35 -3.03 6.97
N ALA A 96 0.78 -4.13 6.50
CA ALA A 96 1.19 -5.47 6.87
C ALA A 96 1.50 -6.30 5.63
N LEU A 97 2.57 -7.08 5.68
CA LEU A 97 2.99 -7.96 4.59
C LEU A 97 2.65 -9.41 4.94
N GLU A 98 1.80 -10.04 4.13
CA GLU A 98 1.54 -11.48 4.20
C GLU A 98 1.85 -12.13 2.86
N LYS A 99 2.87 -12.99 2.81
CA LYS A 99 3.34 -13.65 1.59
C LYS A 99 3.66 -12.64 0.49
N ASN A 100 2.75 -12.47 -0.48
CA ASN A 100 2.90 -11.57 -1.62
C ASN A 100 1.77 -10.52 -1.69
N THR A 101 1.09 -10.30 -0.56
CA THR A 101 0.02 -9.31 -0.42
C THR A 101 0.42 -8.32 0.66
N VAL A 102 0.30 -7.04 0.34
CA VAL A 102 0.39 -5.96 1.31
C VAL A 102 -1.01 -5.45 1.61
N TYR A 103 -1.34 -5.40 2.89
CA TYR A 103 -2.51 -4.71 3.39
C TYR A 103 -2.08 -3.32 3.83
N VAL A 104 -2.77 -2.29 3.35
CA VAL A 104 -2.54 -0.90 3.72
C VAL A 104 -3.73 -0.43 4.53
N GLN A 105 -3.47 0.18 5.68
CA GLN A 105 -4.51 0.83 6.47
C GLN A 105 -4.58 2.31 6.08
N GLN A 106 -5.76 2.77 5.67
CA GLN A 106 -6.03 4.17 5.37
C GLN A 106 -6.47 4.95 6.62
N SER A 107 -6.48 6.28 6.50
CA SER A 107 -6.86 7.19 7.58
C SER A 107 -8.32 7.04 8.03
N ASP A 108 -9.20 6.56 7.14
CA ASP A 108 -10.60 6.24 7.42
C ASP A 108 -10.77 4.87 8.12
N GLY A 109 -9.67 4.13 8.34
CA GLY A 109 -9.65 2.78 8.90
C GLY A 109 -9.85 1.66 7.88
N THR A 110 -10.06 1.98 6.59
CA THR A 110 -10.24 0.98 5.54
C THR A 110 -8.94 0.25 5.23
N GLU A 111 -9.03 -1.08 5.05
CA GLU A 111 -7.90 -1.91 4.58
C GLU A 111 -7.94 -2.07 3.05
N HIS A 112 -6.86 -1.68 2.39
CA HIS A 112 -6.65 -1.92 0.97
C HIS A 112 -5.64 -3.03 0.73
N ARG A 113 -5.89 -3.86 -0.30
CA ARG A 113 -5.02 -4.97 -0.65
C ARG A 113 -4.25 -4.64 -1.91
N LEU A 114 -2.94 -4.74 -1.83
CA LEU A 114 -2.00 -4.56 -2.93
C LEU A 114 -1.19 -5.83 -3.12
N ARG A 115 -0.86 -6.15 -4.37
CA ARG A 115 0.01 -7.28 -4.71
C ARG A 115 1.45 -6.81 -4.74
N VAL A 116 2.34 -7.53 -4.07
CA VAL A 116 3.79 -7.30 -4.19
C VAL A 116 4.25 -7.76 -5.57
N THR A 117 4.95 -6.87 -6.29
CA THR A 117 5.62 -7.19 -7.56
C THR A 117 7.12 -7.32 -7.39
N LYS A 118 7.71 -6.55 -6.47
CA LYS A 118 9.12 -6.69 -6.08
C LYS A 118 9.29 -6.45 -4.59
N LYS A 119 10.21 -7.20 -3.98
CA LYS A 119 10.61 -7.06 -2.57
C LYS A 119 12.13 -6.99 -2.49
N HIS A 120 12.64 -5.94 -1.86
CA HIS A 120 14.05 -5.81 -1.51
C HIS A 120 14.21 -5.72 0.00
N GLU A 121 15.02 -6.60 0.57
CA GLU A 121 15.37 -6.55 1.99
C GLU A 121 16.60 -5.64 2.18
N LYS A 122 16.49 -4.74 3.16
CA LYS A 122 17.58 -3.85 3.55
C LYS A 122 18.37 -4.51 4.67
N LYS A 123 19.70 -4.50 4.55
CA LYS A 123 20.56 -4.87 5.66
C LYS A 123 20.52 -3.74 6.70
N PRO A 124 20.47 -4.07 8.00
CA PRO A 124 20.64 -3.06 9.03
C PRO A 124 22.02 -2.40 8.85
N PRO A 125 22.15 -1.09 9.12
CA PRO A 125 23.46 -0.44 9.17
C PRO A 125 24.31 -1.17 10.22
N ARG A 126 25.53 -1.55 9.84
CA ARG A 126 26.52 -2.17 10.75
C ARG A 126 27.09 -1.13 11.70
#